data_AF-A0A5S5D4L1-F1
#
_entry.id   AF-A0A5S5D4L1-F1
#
_cell.length_a   1.000
_cell.length_b   1.000
_cell.length_c   1.000
_cell.angle_alpha   90.00
_cell.angle_beta   90.00
_cell.angle_gamma   90.00
#
_symmetry.space_group_name_H-M   'P 1'
#
loop_
_entity.id
_entity.type
_entity.pdbx_description
1 polymer ?
#
loop_
_entity_poly.entity_id
_entity_poly.type
_entity_poly.pdbx_seq_one_letter_code
_entity_poly.pdbx_strand_id
1 'polypeptide(L)'
;MVGGMTGSFARGLAAGAAGTVALNVVNHLDMARRGRPASSVPEDVVDALAARAGWTIPGSGRERAARRSALGALAGVANGVGVGVAASVVRSLGVRFPAPLGAVLAGAASNAVTTGTVAGLGVDDPRTWSAADWTADVVPHLAYGAAVQAVLEAVPTPRERATPRIPARAGLVLRSGLLGLAAGSRSSLGFAAPVLTAPSTRGAVGRTSPVKKVFAAAGVLVEVVADKQPGIPPRTEPAVLVSRLFAGAEGAWRLALRDRANGAFPVAAGVAGTLAGSFGGLAWRRWAGERMPDTRAALLEDGVALALAALACLPGRNRRPLLAVVPA
;
A
#
# COMPACT_ATOMS: atom_id res chain seq x y z
N MET A 1 -29.38 -7.69 -22.46
CA MET A 1 -28.70 -7.87 -21.16
C MET A 1 -27.45 -6.99 -21.14
N VAL A 2 -27.51 -5.84 -20.47
CA VAL A 2 -26.39 -4.87 -20.35
C VAL A 2 -25.40 -5.41 -19.30
N GLY A 3 -24.53 -6.31 -19.72
CA GLY A 3 -23.65 -7.07 -18.82
C GLY A 3 -22.19 -7.01 -19.26
N GLY A 4 -21.56 -5.84 -19.21
CA GLY A 4 -20.13 -5.74 -19.48
C GLY A 4 -19.58 -4.32 -19.31
N MET A 5 -18.30 -4.25 -18.92
CA MET A 5 -17.37 -3.12 -19.12
C MET A 5 -16.99 -2.19 -17.95
N THR A 6 -17.37 -2.40 -16.70
CA THR A 6 -16.65 -1.68 -15.62
C THR A 6 -15.35 -2.41 -15.26
N GLY A 7 -14.31 -2.13 -16.03
CA GLY A 7 -12.94 -2.48 -15.67
C GLY A 7 -12.52 -1.81 -14.36
N SER A 8 -11.51 -2.36 -13.68
CA SER A 8 -11.03 -1.83 -12.40
C SER A 8 -10.70 -0.33 -12.46
N PHE A 9 -10.18 0.14 -13.60
CA PHE A 9 -9.88 1.54 -13.83
C PHE A 9 -11.14 2.42 -13.87
N ALA A 10 -12.10 2.14 -14.77
CA ALA A 10 -13.33 2.92 -14.90
C ALA A 10 -14.17 2.95 -13.62
N ARG A 11 -14.31 1.80 -12.93
CA ARG A 11 -14.94 1.76 -11.61
C ARG A 11 -14.20 2.62 -10.59
N GLY A 12 -12.87 2.59 -10.62
CA GLY A 12 -12.04 3.36 -9.72
C GLY A 12 -12.16 4.86 -9.92
N LEU A 13 -12.22 5.32 -11.17
CA LEU A 13 -12.53 6.71 -11.50
C LEU A 13 -13.89 7.12 -10.93
N ALA A 14 -14.93 6.31 -11.14
CA ALA A 14 -16.26 6.56 -10.60
C ALA A 14 -16.27 6.60 -9.07
N ALA A 15 -15.57 5.65 -8.42
CA ALA A 15 -15.46 5.59 -6.97
C ALA A 15 -14.74 6.82 -6.40
N GLY A 16 -13.61 7.21 -7.00
CA GLY A 16 -12.86 8.39 -6.59
C GLY A 16 -13.60 9.71 -6.83
N ALA A 17 -14.35 9.81 -7.93
CA ALA A 17 -15.23 10.95 -8.19
C ALA A 17 -16.35 11.05 -7.13
N ALA A 18 -17.04 9.94 -6.84
CA ALA A 18 -18.06 9.90 -5.79
C ALA A 18 -17.48 10.26 -4.41
N GLY A 19 -16.29 9.73 -4.09
CA GLY A 19 -15.54 10.11 -2.89
C GLY A 19 -15.26 11.60 -2.82
N THR A 20 -14.76 12.19 -3.92
CA THR A 20 -14.41 13.61 -3.99
C THR A 20 -15.66 14.49 -3.80
N VAL A 21 -16.79 14.10 -4.39
CA VAL A 21 -18.07 14.78 -4.17
C VAL A 21 -18.49 14.71 -2.70
N ALA A 22 -18.44 13.53 -2.08
CA ALA A 22 -18.78 13.37 -0.67
C ALA A 22 -17.88 14.21 0.26
N LEU A 23 -16.57 14.21 0.00
CA LEU A 23 -15.60 15.05 0.70
C LEU A 23 -15.97 16.52 0.60
N ASN A 24 -16.22 17.00 -0.63
CA ASN A 24 -16.55 18.40 -0.88
C ASN A 24 -17.86 18.78 -0.20
N VAL A 25 -18.90 17.94 -0.24
CA VAL A 25 -20.16 18.18 0.46
C VAL A 25 -19.92 18.39 1.95
N VAL A 26 -19.17 17.49 2.60
CA VAL A 26 -18.89 17.59 4.03
C VAL A 26 -18.07 18.84 4.36
N ASN A 27 -17.04 19.14 3.56
CA ASN A 27 -16.23 20.34 3.75
C ASN A 27 -17.05 21.64 3.60
N HIS A 28 -17.89 21.74 2.56
CA HIS A 28 -18.72 22.93 2.34
C HIS A 28 -19.83 23.07 3.38
N LEU A 29 -20.40 21.96 3.87
CA LEU A 29 -21.37 21.99 4.98
C LEU A 29 -20.71 22.50 6.27
N ASP A 30 -19.48 22.06 6.55
CA ASP A 30 -18.71 22.55 7.70
C ASP A 30 -18.41 24.05 7.59
N MET A 31 -18.00 24.52 6.42
CA MET A 31 -17.81 25.95 6.14
C MET A 31 -19.11 26.75 6.31
N ALA A 32 -20.22 26.27 5.74
CA ALA A 32 -21.52 26.93 5.83
C ALA A 32 -22.04 27.00 7.28
N ARG A 33 -21.80 25.94 8.07
CA ARG A 33 -22.25 25.87 9.46
C ARG A 33 -21.39 26.69 10.42
N ARG A 34 -20.06 26.68 10.25
CA ARG A 34 -19.12 27.37 11.16
C ARG A 34 -18.74 28.78 10.70
N GLY A 35 -19.07 29.15 9.47
CA GLY A 35 -18.68 30.44 8.88
C GLY A 35 -17.19 30.60 8.65
N ARG A 36 -16.41 29.50 8.60
CA ARG A 36 -14.96 29.57 8.39
C ARG A 36 -14.62 29.79 6.91
N PRO A 37 -13.53 30.50 6.59
CA PRO A 37 -13.09 30.67 5.21
C PRO A 37 -12.65 29.35 4.57
N ALA A 38 -12.57 29.34 3.25
CA ALA A 38 -11.90 28.29 2.51
C ALA A 38 -10.41 28.25 2.89
N SER A 39 -9.82 27.05 2.91
CA SER A 39 -8.39 26.89 3.17
C SER A 39 -7.57 27.39 1.99
N SER A 40 -6.44 28.05 2.25
CA SER A 40 -5.43 28.42 1.24
C SER A 40 -4.36 27.34 1.01
N VAL A 41 -4.36 26.28 1.83
CA VAL A 41 -3.34 25.23 1.80
C VAL A 41 -3.17 24.60 0.40
N PRO A 42 -4.25 24.30 -0.37
CA PRO A 42 -4.08 23.79 -1.73
C PRO A 42 -3.32 24.76 -2.64
N GLU A 43 -3.60 26.07 -2.54
CA GLU A 43 -2.90 27.09 -3.29
C GLU A 43 -1.43 27.23 -2.87
N ASP A 44 -1.12 27.06 -1.59
CA ASP A 44 0.25 27.13 -1.06
C ASP A 44 1.08 25.91 -1.47
N VAL A 45 0.46 24.73 -1.57
CA VAL A 45 1.06 23.52 -2.16
C VAL A 45 1.41 23.74 -3.63
N VAL A 46 0.52 24.37 -4.40
CA VAL A 46 0.80 24.71 -5.81
C VAL A 46 2.01 25.62 -5.94
N ASP A 47 2.11 26.63 -5.09
CA ASP A 47 3.24 27.56 -5.08
C ASP A 47 4.54 26.86 -4.68
N ALA A 48 4.52 26.00 -3.66
CA ALA A 48 5.68 25.24 -3.22
C ALA A 48 6.18 24.27 -4.32
N LEU A 49 5.27 23.60 -5.04
CA LEU A 49 5.61 22.74 -6.17
C LEU A 49 6.20 23.54 -7.33
N ALA A 50 5.60 24.68 -7.67
CA ALA A 50 6.09 25.55 -8.75
C ALA A 50 7.50 26.05 -8.43
N ALA A 51 7.72 26.55 -7.21
CA ALA A 51 9.03 27.00 -6.73
C ALA A 51 10.08 25.90 -6.83
N ARG A 52 9.74 24.66 -6.43
CA ARG A 52 10.64 23.50 -6.50
C ARG A 52 10.96 23.05 -7.92
N ALA A 53 10.06 23.32 -8.87
CA ALA A 53 10.27 23.11 -10.30
C ALA A 53 11.00 24.28 -11.00
N GLY A 54 11.35 25.35 -10.27
CA GLY A 54 11.93 26.55 -10.84
C GLY A 54 10.95 27.37 -11.69
N TRP A 55 9.65 27.17 -11.50
CA TRP A 55 8.58 27.83 -12.25
C TRP A 55 7.79 28.77 -11.36
N THR A 56 7.24 29.83 -11.94
CA THR A 56 6.29 30.72 -11.27
C THR A 56 4.93 30.58 -11.92
N ILE A 57 3.86 30.58 -11.13
CA ILE A 57 2.50 30.59 -11.66
C ILE A 57 2.27 31.89 -12.46
N PRO A 58 1.99 31.82 -13.78
CA PRO A 58 1.87 33.00 -14.62
C PRO A 58 0.74 33.94 -14.20
N GLY A 59 0.77 35.19 -14.66
CA GLY A 59 -0.24 36.22 -14.39
C GLY A 59 0.06 37.05 -13.13
N SER A 60 -0.82 38.00 -12.80
CA SER A 60 -0.68 38.87 -11.63
C SER A 60 -2.02 39.12 -10.92
N GLY A 61 -1.98 39.56 -9.66
CA GLY A 61 -3.17 39.87 -8.86
C GLY A 61 -4.24 38.76 -8.89
N ARG A 62 -5.45 39.13 -9.31
CA ARG A 62 -6.60 38.20 -9.40
C ARG A 62 -6.38 37.02 -10.35
N GLU A 63 -5.64 37.22 -11.45
CA GLU A 63 -5.39 36.16 -12.43
C GLU A 63 -4.54 35.04 -11.83
N ARG A 64 -3.46 35.41 -11.11
CA ARG A 64 -2.60 34.44 -10.43
C ARG A 64 -3.35 33.69 -9.34
N ALA A 65 -4.15 34.41 -8.53
CA ALA A 65 -4.96 33.79 -7.48
C ALA A 65 -5.96 32.77 -8.05
N ALA A 66 -6.64 33.10 -9.16
CA ALA A 66 -7.55 32.18 -9.84
C ALA A 66 -6.84 30.93 -10.37
N ARG A 67 -5.63 31.08 -10.94
CA ARG A 67 -4.82 29.95 -11.39
C ARG A 67 -4.38 29.05 -10.24
N ARG A 68 -3.87 29.63 -9.16
CA ARG A 68 -3.50 28.88 -7.94
C ARG A 68 -4.69 28.07 -7.42
N SER A 69 -5.85 28.69 -7.29
CA SER A 69 -7.05 28.02 -6.79
C SER A 69 -7.53 26.89 -7.71
N ALA A 70 -7.54 27.13 -9.03
CA ALA A 70 -7.88 26.09 -10.01
C ALA A 70 -6.90 24.91 -9.98
N LEU A 71 -5.60 25.16 -9.88
CA LEU A 71 -4.58 24.11 -9.79
C LEU A 71 -4.70 23.32 -8.48
N GLY A 72 -4.98 23.99 -7.36
CA GLY A 72 -5.24 23.33 -6.07
C GLY A 72 -6.46 22.41 -6.14
N ALA A 73 -7.56 22.87 -6.76
CA ALA A 73 -8.75 22.05 -6.98
C ALA A 73 -8.46 20.85 -7.90
N LEU A 74 -7.70 21.03 -8.98
CA LEU A 74 -7.29 19.93 -9.87
C LEU A 74 -6.42 18.89 -9.15
N ALA A 75 -5.50 19.32 -8.29
CA ALA A 75 -4.69 18.41 -7.47
C ALA A 75 -5.57 17.58 -6.51
N GLY A 76 -6.58 18.20 -5.89
CA GLY A 76 -7.57 17.51 -5.06
C GLY A 76 -8.36 16.46 -5.85
N VAL A 77 -8.85 16.80 -7.05
CA VAL A 77 -9.53 15.84 -7.94
C VAL A 77 -8.60 14.71 -8.34
N ALA A 78 -7.35 15.01 -8.72
CA ALA A 78 -6.35 14.02 -9.10
C ALA A 78 -6.06 13.02 -7.95
N ASN A 79 -5.93 13.51 -6.71
CA ASN A 79 -5.81 12.66 -5.53
C ASN A 79 -7.02 11.74 -5.37
N GLY A 80 -8.24 12.31 -5.39
CA GLY A 80 -9.47 11.54 -5.22
C GLY A 80 -9.65 10.45 -6.28
N VAL A 81 -9.49 10.78 -7.56
CA VAL A 81 -9.60 9.75 -8.62
C VAL A 81 -8.46 8.74 -8.57
N GLY A 82 -7.24 9.17 -8.25
CA GLY A 82 -6.07 8.31 -8.12
C GLY A 82 -6.25 7.26 -7.02
N VAL A 83 -6.69 7.68 -5.83
CA VAL A 83 -6.96 6.79 -4.71
C VAL A 83 -8.13 5.86 -5.01
N GLY A 84 -9.20 6.34 -5.65
CA GLY A 84 -10.32 5.50 -6.10
C GLY A 84 -9.88 4.40 -7.08
N VAL A 85 -9.02 4.73 -8.04
CA VAL A 85 -8.40 3.78 -8.97
C VAL A 85 -7.55 2.76 -8.23
N ALA A 86 -6.67 3.21 -7.32
CA ALA A 86 -5.83 2.31 -6.52
C ALA A 86 -6.67 1.33 -5.70
N ALA A 87 -7.68 1.83 -4.97
CA ALA A 87 -8.59 1.00 -4.17
C ALA A 87 -9.34 -0.03 -5.03
N SER A 88 -9.83 0.38 -6.20
CA SER A 88 -10.51 -0.52 -7.14
C SER A 88 -9.59 -1.60 -7.70
N VAL A 89 -8.34 -1.26 -8.04
CA VAL A 89 -7.33 -2.21 -8.51
C VAL A 89 -7.00 -3.22 -7.41
N VAL A 90 -6.63 -2.75 -6.22
CA VAL A 90 -6.29 -3.60 -5.05
C VAL A 90 -7.42 -4.59 -4.74
N ARG A 91 -8.67 -4.11 -4.70
CA ARG A 91 -9.84 -4.96 -4.49
C ARG A 91 -10.05 -5.99 -5.59
N SER A 92 -9.85 -5.58 -6.85
CA SER A 92 -9.96 -6.46 -8.02
C SER A 92 -8.88 -7.54 -8.06
N LEU A 93 -7.72 -7.29 -7.45
CA LEU A 93 -6.63 -8.25 -7.28
C LEU A 93 -6.86 -9.25 -6.14
N GLY A 94 -8.00 -9.16 -5.44
CA GLY A 94 -8.40 -10.10 -4.40
C GLY A 94 -8.12 -9.65 -2.97
N VAL A 95 -7.66 -8.42 -2.76
CA VAL A 95 -7.48 -7.82 -1.42
C VAL A 95 -8.77 -7.11 -1.04
N ARG A 96 -9.71 -7.82 -0.39
CA ARG A 96 -11.06 -7.34 -0.13
C ARG A 96 -11.32 -7.19 1.37
N PHE A 97 -11.09 -6.00 1.89
CA PHE A 97 -11.41 -5.67 3.29
C PHE A 97 -12.93 -5.66 3.53
N PRO A 98 -13.38 -5.93 4.77
CA PRO A 98 -14.76 -5.64 5.19
C PRO A 98 -15.08 -4.16 4.93
N ALA A 99 -16.34 -3.86 4.59
CA ALA A 99 -16.72 -2.53 4.11
C ALA A 99 -16.33 -1.37 5.07
N PRO A 100 -16.56 -1.44 6.39
CA PRO A 100 -16.15 -0.36 7.29
C PRO A 100 -14.64 -0.10 7.25
N LEU A 101 -13.84 -1.17 7.23
CA LEU A 101 -12.39 -1.06 7.17
C LEU A 101 -11.92 -0.57 5.80
N GLY A 102 -12.53 -1.04 4.71
CA GLY A 102 -12.22 -0.56 3.35
C GLY A 102 -12.48 0.94 3.19
N ALA A 103 -13.57 1.45 3.79
CA ALA A 103 -13.89 2.87 3.82
C ALA A 103 -12.82 3.68 4.58
N VAL A 104 -12.48 3.26 5.80
CA VAL A 104 -11.43 3.91 6.60
C VAL A 104 -10.09 3.91 5.85
N LEU A 105 -9.69 2.79 5.25
CA LEU A 105 -8.44 2.69 4.51
C LEU A 105 -8.41 3.60 3.27
N ALA A 106 -9.51 3.69 2.52
CA ALA A 106 -9.59 4.59 1.36
C ALA A 106 -9.53 6.07 1.78
N GLY A 107 -10.22 6.44 2.87
CA GLY A 107 -10.16 7.78 3.44
C GLY A 107 -8.76 8.13 3.94
N ALA A 108 -8.15 7.25 4.73
CA ALA A 108 -6.80 7.40 5.25
C ALA A 108 -5.74 7.46 4.14
N ALA A 109 -5.91 6.71 3.05
CA ALA A 109 -5.01 6.79 1.90
C ALA A 109 -5.07 8.17 1.22
N SER A 110 -6.29 8.68 0.99
CA SER A 110 -6.48 10.03 0.44
C SER A 110 -5.90 11.11 1.35
N ASN A 111 -6.12 10.98 2.66
CA ASN A 111 -5.59 11.88 3.66
C ASN A 111 -4.05 11.84 3.76
N ALA A 112 -3.46 10.65 3.72
CA ALA A 112 -2.01 10.50 3.76
C ALA A 112 -1.33 11.15 2.55
N VAL A 113 -1.97 11.12 1.38
CA VAL A 113 -1.46 11.81 0.18
C VAL A 113 -1.49 13.33 0.38
N THR A 114 -2.59 13.91 0.87
CA THR A 114 -2.69 15.36 1.09
C THR A 114 -1.75 15.81 2.19
N THR A 115 -1.87 15.21 3.38
CA THR A 115 -1.10 15.52 4.59
C THR A 115 0.40 15.29 4.37
N GLY A 116 0.78 14.20 3.70
CA GLY A 116 2.17 13.92 3.35
C GLY A 116 2.76 14.90 2.34
N THR A 117 1.96 15.37 1.37
CA THR A 117 2.40 16.39 0.40
C THR A 117 2.61 17.74 1.08
N VAL A 118 1.66 18.15 1.94
CA VAL A 118 1.74 19.40 2.71
C VAL A 118 2.97 19.40 3.61
N ALA A 119 3.17 18.34 4.40
CA ALA A 119 4.32 18.20 5.29
C ALA A 119 5.66 18.11 4.52
N GLY A 120 5.69 17.33 3.44
CA GLY A 120 6.90 17.12 2.62
C GLY A 120 7.36 18.38 1.87
N LEU A 121 6.44 19.29 1.57
CA LEU A 121 6.73 20.60 0.97
C LEU A 121 7.01 21.69 2.02
N GLY A 122 6.83 21.39 3.31
CA GLY A 122 6.98 22.37 4.39
C GLY A 122 5.91 23.46 4.38
N VAL A 123 4.73 23.16 3.81
CA VAL A 123 3.59 24.10 3.78
C VAL A 123 2.91 24.17 5.14
N ASP A 124 2.81 23.05 5.85
CA ASP A 124 2.27 22.95 7.21
C ASP A 124 2.84 21.72 7.93
N ASP A 125 2.73 21.66 9.26
CA ASP A 125 3.12 20.50 10.07
C ASP A 125 1.92 19.84 10.78
N PRO A 126 1.45 18.67 10.30
CA PRO A 126 0.34 17.95 10.91
C PRO A 126 0.58 17.54 12.37
N ARG A 127 1.84 17.54 12.83
CA ARG A 127 2.21 17.23 14.21
C ARG A 127 1.86 18.35 15.18
N THR A 128 1.65 19.57 14.70
CA THR A 128 1.29 20.73 15.53
C THR A 128 -0.21 21.05 15.50
N TRP A 129 -1.00 20.30 14.72
CA TRP A 129 -2.43 20.50 14.58
C TRP A 129 -3.19 20.28 15.89
N SER A 130 -4.18 21.15 16.14
CA SER A 130 -5.11 20.95 17.24
C SER A 130 -6.04 19.77 16.95
N ALA A 131 -6.74 19.27 17.97
CA ALA A 131 -7.77 18.25 17.79
C ALA A 131 -8.91 18.72 16.86
N ALA A 132 -9.18 20.03 16.82
CA ALA A 132 -10.17 20.62 15.94
C ALA A 132 -9.72 20.58 14.48
N ASP A 133 -8.45 20.87 14.20
CA ASP A 133 -7.86 20.81 12.85
C ASP A 133 -7.86 19.37 12.34
N TRP A 134 -7.43 18.43 13.18
CA TRP A 134 -7.52 17.00 12.88
C TRP A 134 -8.95 16.54 12.58
N THR A 135 -9.93 17.03 13.33
CA THR A 135 -11.34 16.67 13.09
C THR A 135 -11.84 17.24 11.76
N ALA A 136 -11.53 18.51 11.48
CA ALA A 136 -11.91 19.18 10.24
C ALA A 136 -11.28 18.51 9.00
N ASP A 137 -10.12 17.89 9.16
CA ASP A 137 -9.44 17.14 8.11
C ASP A 137 -9.93 15.69 7.99
N VAL A 138 -10.03 14.93 9.09
CA VAL A 138 -10.40 13.51 9.05
C VAL A 138 -11.84 13.27 8.61
N VAL A 139 -12.80 14.09 9.05
CA VAL A 139 -14.23 13.85 8.80
C VAL A 139 -14.57 13.87 7.30
N PRO A 140 -14.15 14.87 6.49
CA PRO A 140 -14.31 14.83 5.03
C PRO A 140 -13.64 13.61 4.38
N HIS A 141 -12.47 13.18 4.85
CA HIS A 141 -11.77 12.01 4.31
C HIS A 141 -12.47 10.68 4.65
N LEU A 142 -13.12 10.57 5.81
CA LEU A 142 -13.97 9.43 6.13
C LEU A 142 -15.20 9.37 5.21
N ALA A 143 -15.82 10.52 4.92
CA ALA A 143 -16.92 10.61 3.96
C ALA A 143 -16.47 10.21 2.54
N TYR A 144 -15.30 10.67 2.12
CA TYR A 144 -14.64 10.22 0.89
C TYR A 144 -14.53 8.69 0.85
N GLY A 145 -13.94 8.10 1.89
CA GLY A 145 -13.69 6.67 1.97
C GLY A 145 -14.98 5.85 1.97
N ALA A 146 -16.01 6.31 2.68
CA ALA A 146 -17.32 5.68 2.70
C ALA A 146 -17.96 5.65 1.30
N ALA A 147 -17.94 6.77 0.57
CA ALA A 147 -18.47 6.84 -0.78
C ALA A 147 -17.68 5.98 -1.78
N VAL A 148 -16.33 6.00 -1.71
CA VAL A 148 -15.47 5.09 -2.50
C VAL A 148 -15.88 3.65 -2.25
N GLN A 149 -15.93 3.22 -0.99
CA GLN A 149 -16.26 1.84 -0.64
C GLN A 149 -17.68 1.45 -1.08
N ALA A 150 -18.65 2.35 -0.97
CA ALA A 150 -20.01 2.11 -1.42
C ALA A 150 -20.06 1.80 -2.93
N VAL A 151 -19.33 2.58 -3.75
CA VAL A 151 -19.23 2.31 -5.20
C VAL A 151 -18.52 0.98 -5.48
N LEU A 152 -17.46 0.66 -4.74
CA LEU A 152 -16.73 -0.60 -4.92
C LEU A 152 -17.56 -1.85 -4.55
N GLU A 153 -18.44 -1.76 -3.55
CA GLU A 153 -19.40 -2.83 -3.21
C GLU A 153 -20.55 -2.91 -4.21
N ALA A 154 -21.10 -1.77 -4.65
CA ALA A 154 -22.23 -1.72 -5.57
C ALA A 154 -21.89 -2.21 -6.99
N VAL A 155 -20.65 -2.01 -7.44
CA VAL A 155 -20.22 -2.32 -8.81
C VAL A 155 -19.06 -3.33 -8.79
N PRO A 156 -19.31 -4.64 -8.66
CA PRO A 156 -18.23 -5.63 -8.74
C PRO A 156 -17.63 -5.70 -10.14
N THR A 157 -16.32 -5.93 -10.25
CA THR A 157 -15.65 -6.16 -11.55
C THR A 157 -15.85 -7.60 -12.04
N PRO A 158 -15.64 -7.91 -13.33
CA PRO A 158 -15.66 -9.30 -13.83
C PRO A 158 -14.71 -10.24 -13.07
N ARG A 159 -13.51 -9.75 -12.71
CA ARG A 159 -12.55 -10.50 -11.88
C ARG A 159 -13.11 -10.79 -10.50
N GLU A 160 -13.82 -9.83 -9.90
CA GLU A 160 -14.43 -10.01 -8.59
C GLU A 160 -15.55 -11.05 -8.61
N ARG A 161 -16.36 -11.07 -9.66
CA ARG A 161 -17.40 -12.09 -9.89
C ARG A 161 -16.82 -13.49 -10.13
N ALA A 162 -15.72 -13.58 -10.87
CA ALA A 162 -15.07 -14.86 -11.19
C ALA A 162 -14.29 -15.47 -10.01
N THR A 163 -13.94 -14.67 -8.99
CA THR A 163 -13.05 -15.12 -7.91
C THR A 163 -13.79 -15.18 -6.57
N PRO A 164 -14.01 -16.38 -5.99
CA PRO A 164 -14.71 -16.54 -4.72
C PRO A 164 -13.94 -15.92 -3.54
N ARG A 165 -14.67 -15.38 -2.56
CA ARG A 165 -14.11 -14.81 -1.33
C ARG A 165 -13.81 -15.91 -0.31
N ILE A 166 -12.72 -16.64 -0.49
CA ILE A 166 -12.28 -17.64 0.51
C ILE A 166 -11.52 -16.89 1.63
N PRO A 167 -11.95 -16.93 2.90
CA PRO A 167 -11.22 -16.28 3.98
C PRO A 167 -9.79 -16.83 4.13
N ALA A 168 -8.84 -15.95 4.43
CA ALA A 168 -7.47 -16.37 4.74
C ALA A 168 -7.44 -17.10 6.09
N ARG A 169 -6.82 -18.28 6.11
CA ARG A 169 -6.59 -19.02 7.36
C ARG A 169 -5.51 -18.32 8.20
N ALA A 170 -5.57 -18.48 9.53
CA ALA A 170 -4.57 -17.93 10.45
C ALA A 170 -3.13 -18.28 10.05
N GLY A 171 -2.89 -19.51 9.59
CA GLY A 171 -1.56 -19.93 9.11
C GLY A 171 -1.06 -19.14 7.90
N LEU A 172 -1.93 -18.74 6.96
CA LEU A 172 -1.56 -17.90 5.83
C LEU A 172 -1.26 -16.47 6.27
N VAL A 173 -2.05 -15.92 7.20
CA VAL A 173 -1.84 -14.58 7.77
C VAL A 173 -0.50 -14.53 8.50
N LEU A 174 -0.21 -15.54 9.35
CA LEU A 174 1.08 -15.68 10.03
C LEU A 174 2.25 -15.76 9.06
N ARG A 175 2.17 -16.64 8.05
CA ARG A 175 3.21 -16.76 7.00
C ARG A 175 3.43 -15.44 6.28
N SER A 176 2.37 -14.70 6.00
CA SER A 176 2.46 -13.38 5.36
C SER A 176 3.16 -12.36 6.25
N GLY A 177 2.88 -12.37 7.56
CA GLY A 177 3.59 -11.56 8.54
C GLY A 177 5.08 -11.91 8.66
N LEU A 178 5.42 -13.21 8.69
CA LEU A 178 6.81 -13.67 8.71
C LEU A 178 7.57 -13.28 7.43
N LEU A 179 6.92 -13.40 6.26
CA LEU A 179 7.48 -12.93 5.00
C LEU A 179 7.68 -11.41 5.01
N GLY A 180 6.72 -10.67 5.56
CA GLY A 180 6.84 -9.23 5.80
C GLY A 180 8.06 -8.91 6.67
N LEU A 181 8.24 -9.62 7.79
CA LEU A 181 9.37 -9.42 8.70
C LEU A 181 10.72 -9.69 8.02
N ALA A 182 10.79 -10.72 7.19
CA ALA A 182 11.94 -10.97 6.32
C ALA A 182 12.15 -9.82 5.30
N ALA A 183 11.09 -9.35 4.64
CA ALA A 183 11.14 -8.24 3.69
C ALA A 183 11.56 -6.91 4.34
N GLY A 184 11.17 -6.68 5.60
CA GLY A 184 11.59 -5.54 6.41
C GLY A 184 13.08 -5.57 6.75
N SER A 185 13.67 -6.76 6.84
CA SER A 185 15.11 -6.94 6.98
C SER A 185 15.81 -6.76 5.62
N ARG A 186 15.32 -7.45 4.58
CA ARG A 186 15.84 -7.40 3.20
C ARG A 186 14.70 -7.40 2.16
N SER A 187 14.55 -6.29 1.44
CA SER A 187 13.39 -6.05 0.57
C SER A 187 13.18 -7.09 -0.52
N SER A 188 14.25 -7.58 -1.16
CA SER A 188 14.15 -8.60 -2.22
C SER A 188 13.46 -9.86 -1.74
N LEU A 189 13.52 -10.20 -0.45
CA LEU A 189 12.88 -11.43 0.06
C LEU A 189 11.36 -11.39 -0.07
N GLY A 190 10.73 -10.21 0.07
CA GLY A 190 9.29 -10.04 -0.12
C GLY A 190 8.85 -10.44 -1.55
N PHE A 191 9.67 -10.14 -2.55
CA PHE A 191 9.39 -10.49 -3.95
C PHE A 191 9.94 -11.87 -4.34
N ALA A 192 11.22 -12.10 -4.08
CA ALA A 192 11.99 -13.23 -4.57
C ALA A 192 11.59 -14.52 -3.89
N ALA A 193 11.35 -14.53 -2.57
CA ALA A 193 11.06 -15.78 -1.86
C ALA A 193 9.77 -16.44 -2.37
N PRO A 194 8.63 -15.74 -2.55
CA PRO A 194 7.50 -16.31 -3.25
C PRO A 194 7.88 -16.79 -4.65
N VAL A 195 8.53 -15.98 -5.48
CA VAL A 195 8.86 -16.36 -6.87
C VAL A 195 9.68 -17.65 -6.93
N LEU A 196 10.70 -17.79 -6.09
CA LEU A 196 11.57 -18.95 -6.05
C LEU A 196 10.82 -20.22 -5.66
N THR A 197 9.92 -20.13 -4.67
CA THR A 197 9.14 -21.28 -4.20
C THR A 197 7.85 -21.53 -4.99
N ALA A 198 7.56 -20.72 -6.01
CA ALA A 198 6.35 -20.91 -6.80
C ALA A 198 6.38 -22.24 -7.57
N PRO A 199 5.23 -22.88 -7.79
CA PRO A 199 5.16 -24.09 -8.59
C PRO A 199 5.63 -23.82 -10.03
N SER A 200 6.31 -24.79 -10.63
CA SER A 200 6.72 -24.72 -12.05
C SER A 200 5.79 -25.52 -12.97
N THR A 201 4.91 -26.35 -12.37
CA THR A 201 3.94 -27.21 -13.06
C THR A 201 2.92 -26.40 -13.87
N ARG A 202 2.60 -26.89 -15.07
CA ARG A 202 1.64 -26.24 -15.98
C ARG A 202 0.24 -26.29 -15.36
N GLY A 203 -0.48 -25.16 -15.39
CA GLY A 203 -1.82 -25.05 -14.79
C GLY A 203 -1.86 -24.78 -13.28
N ALA A 204 -0.74 -24.82 -12.57
CA ALA A 204 -0.70 -24.45 -11.15
C ALA A 204 -0.94 -22.95 -10.95
N VAL A 205 -1.76 -22.60 -9.96
CA VAL A 205 -2.03 -21.21 -9.61
C VAL A 205 -0.77 -20.56 -9.02
N GLY A 206 -0.42 -19.37 -9.50
CA GLY A 206 0.78 -18.66 -9.08
C GLY A 206 2.08 -19.21 -9.66
N ARG A 207 2.02 -19.99 -10.75
CA ARG A 207 3.19 -20.53 -11.46
C ARG A 207 4.18 -19.42 -11.86
N THR A 208 5.48 -19.72 -11.76
CA THR A 208 6.56 -18.86 -12.28
C THR A 208 7.49 -19.63 -13.21
N SER A 209 8.01 -18.95 -14.24
CA SER A 209 8.99 -19.55 -15.16
C SER A 209 10.37 -19.70 -14.50
N PRO A 210 11.21 -20.66 -14.95
CA PRO A 210 12.59 -20.79 -14.47
C PRO A 210 13.39 -19.51 -14.63
N VAL A 211 13.21 -18.80 -15.76
CA VAL A 211 13.85 -17.49 -16.02
C VAL A 211 13.53 -16.47 -14.93
N LYS A 212 12.25 -16.35 -14.52
CA LYS A 212 11.84 -15.44 -13.43
C LYS A 212 12.46 -15.85 -12.08
N LYS A 213 12.66 -17.15 -11.85
CA LYS A 213 13.36 -17.63 -10.65
C LYS A 213 14.84 -17.25 -10.65
N VAL A 214 15.52 -17.38 -11.79
CA VAL A 214 16.92 -16.94 -11.94
C VAL A 214 17.05 -15.44 -11.70
N PHE A 215 16.20 -14.61 -12.32
CA PHE A 215 16.20 -13.16 -12.07
C PHE A 215 15.89 -12.80 -10.61
N ALA A 216 14.96 -13.52 -9.96
CA ALA A 216 14.67 -13.31 -8.55
C ALA A 216 15.87 -13.66 -7.65
N ALA A 217 16.56 -14.77 -7.93
CA ALA A 217 17.77 -15.16 -7.20
C ALA A 217 18.90 -14.14 -7.40
N ALA A 218 19.12 -13.70 -8.65
CA ALA A 218 20.10 -12.67 -8.97
C ALA A 218 19.79 -11.35 -8.25
N GLY A 219 18.52 -10.93 -8.19
CA GLY A 219 18.11 -9.72 -7.47
C GLY A 219 18.42 -9.77 -5.98
N VAL A 220 18.25 -10.92 -5.32
CA VAL A 220 18.66 -11.12 -3.92
C VAL A 220 20.17 -10.94 -3.77
N LEU A 221 20.96 -11.58 -4.64
CA LEU A 221 22.42 -11.47 -4.60
C LEU A 221 22.90 -10.02 -4.84
N VAL A 222 22.29 -9.31 -5.78
CA VAL A 222 22.59 -7.90 -6.04
C VAL A 222 22.31 -7.05 -4.81
N GLU A 223 21.18 -7.24 -4.13
CA GLU A 223 20.88 -6.47 -2.90
C GLU A 223 21.88 -6.80 -1.79
N VAL A 224 22.29 -8.07 -1.60
CA VAL A 224 23.30 -8.45 -0.60
C VAL A 224 24.64 -7.73 -0.82
N VAL A 225 25.01 -7.53 -2.08
CA VAL A 225 26.26 -6.85 -2.46
C VAL A 225 26.12 -5.33 -2.36
N ALA A 226 24.99 -4.79 -2.84
CA ALA A 226 24.71 -3.35 -2.83
C ALA A 226 24.62 -2.80 -1.40
N ASP A 227 24.00 -3.56 -0.48
CA ASP A 227 23.81 -3.19 0.93
C ASP A 227 25.12 -3.04 1.72
N LYS A 228 26.25 -3.51 1.17
CA LYS A 228 27.58 -3.37 1.78
C LYS A 228 28.35 -2.16 1.29
N GLN A 229 27.81 -1.39 0.34
CA GLN A 229 28.47 -0.22 -0.20
C GLN A 229 28.29 0.99 0.74
N PRO A 230 29.30 1.86 0.86
CA PRO A 230 29.16 3.11 1.60
C PRO A 230 28.13 4.02 0.92
N GLY A 231 27.28 4.70 1.71
CA GLY A 231 26.29 5.66 1.20
C GLY A 231 24.90 5.10 0.91
N ILE A 232 24.62 3.84 1.23
CA ILE A 232 23.26 3.29 1.15
C ILE A 232 22.37 3.96 2.21
N PRO A 233 21.21 4.54 1.82
CA PRO A 233 20.35 5.22 2.76
C PRO A 233 19.74 4.27 3.80
N PRO A 234 19.44 4.73 5.03
CA PRO A 234 18.86 3.88 6.06
C PRO A 234 17.54 3.25 5.62
N ARG A 235 17.33 1.97 5.98
CA ARG A 235 16.07 1.24 5.71
C ARG A 235 14.79 1.88 6.27
N THR A 236 14.92 2.76 7.26
CA THR A 236 13.82 3.51 7.88
C THR A 236 13.61 4.88 7.25
N GLU A 237 14.45 5.28 6.29
CA GLU A 237 14.22 6.48 5.50
C GLU A 237 12.92 6.33 4.70
N PRO A 238 12.06 7.37 4.61
CA PRO A 238 10.72 7.23 4.06
C PRO A 238 10.66 6.58 2.67
N ALA A 239 11.52 6.99 1.73
CA ALA A 239 11.54 6.44 0.38
C ALA A 239 11.90 4.94 0.36
N VAL A 240 12.90 4.54 1.14
CA VAL A 240 13.35 3.15 1.26
C VAL A 240 12.27 2.31 1.96
N LEU A 241 11.66 2.83 3.02
CA LEU A 241 10.60 2.16 3.75
C LEU A 241 9.38 1.88 2.86
N VAL A 242 8.97 2.82 2.01
CA VAL A 242 7.87 2.63 1.04
C VAL A 242 8.15 1.45 0.11
N SER A 243 9.36 1.36 -0.45
CA SER A 243 9.71 0.22 -1.31
C SER A 243 9.69 -1.13 -0.56
N ARG A 244 10.10 -1.14 0.71
CA ARG A 244 10.05 -2.34 1.57
C ARG A 244 8.62 -2.75 1.84
N LEU A 245 7.75 -1.79 2.21
CA LEU A 245 6.32 -2.04 2.46
C LEU A 245 5.63 -2.62 1.23
N PHE A 246 5.96 -2.09 0.04
CA PHE A 246 5.48 -2.65 -1.22
C PHE A 246 5.96 -4.10 -1.42
N ALA A 247 7.24 -4.39 -1.16
CA ALA A 247 7.77 -5.75 -1.29
C ALA A 247 7.07 -6.74 -0.34
N GLY A 248 6.83 -6.36 0.92
CA GLY A 248 6.09 -7.17 1.88
C GLY A 248 4.62 -7.39 1.49
N ALA A 249 3.94 -6.33 1.00
CA ALA A 249 2.57 -6.39 0.52
C ALA A 249 2.43 -7.32 -0.71
N GLU A 250 3.29 -7.14 -1.71
CA GLU A 250 3.32 -7.95 -2.93
C GLU A 250 3.60 -9.43 -2.61
N GLY A 251 4.54 -9.70 -1.71
CA GLY A 251 4.86 -11.04 -1.25
C GLY A 251 3.68 -11.75 -0.60
N ALA A 252 3.04 -11.07 0.36
CA ALA A 252 1.83 -11.56 1.03
C ALA A 252 0.65 -11.75 0.07
N TRP A 253 0.46 -10.84 -0.88
CA TRP A 253 -0.56 -10.96 -1.92
C TRP A 253 -0.34 -12.22 -2.78
N ARG A 254 0.90 -12.50 -3.19
CA ARG A 254 1.23 -13.72 -3.94
C ARG A 254 0.97 -15.00 -3.15
N LEU A 255 1.25 -15.00 -1.84
CA LEU A 255 0.90 -16.13 -0.97
C LEU A 255 -0.62 -16.32 -0.92
N ALA A 256 -1.39 -15.25 -0.77
CA ALA A 256 -2.85 -15.31 -0.78
C ALA A 256 -3.41 -15.82 -2.12
N LEU A 257 -2.85 -15.38 -3.24
CA LEU A 257 -3.24 -15.86 -4.57
C LEU A 257 -2.99 -17.37 -4.76
N ARG A 258 -1.86 -17.88 -4.26
CA ARG A 258 -1.54 -19.33 -4.33
C ARG A 258 -2.55 -20.16 -3.55
N ASP A 259 -2.95 -19.66 -2.39
CA ASP A 259 -3.93 -20.31 -1.52
C ASP A 259 -5.39 -20.00 -1.95
N ARG A 260 -5.58 -19.24 -3.04
CA ARG A 260 -6.88 -18.74 -3.55
C ARG A 260 -7.72 -18.05 -2.46
N ALA A 261 -7.04 -17.38 -1.53
CA ALA A 261 -7.65 -16.71 -0.39
C ALA A 261 -7.77 -15.19 -0.61
N ASN A 262 -8.67 -14.57 0.12
CA ASN A 262 -8.78 -13.13 0.22
C ASN A 262 -7.49 -12.55 0.82
N GLY A 263 -6.87 -11.62 0.08
CA GLY A 263 -5.58 -11.03 0.44
C GLY A 263 -5.63 -9.95 1.51
N ALA A 264 -6.81 -9.53 1.99
CA ALA A 264 -6.96 -8.43 2.96
C ALA A 264 -6.04 -8.56 4.20
N PHE A 265 -6.26 -9.59 5.01
CA PHE A 265 -5.46 -9.82 6.21
C PHE A 265 -4.03 -10.31 5.93
N PRO A 266 -3.78 -11.18 4.92
CA PRO A 266 -2.42 -11.50 4.48
C PRO A 266 -1.57 -10.26 4.16
N VAL A 267 -2.07 -9.36 3.31
CA VAL A 267 -1.35 -8.14 2.90
C VAL A 267 -1.15 -7.21 4.10
N ALA A 268 -2.18 -7.00 4.94
CA ALA A 268 -2.03 -6.21 6.16
C ALA A 268 -0.96 -6.79 7.10
N ALA A 269 -0.95 -8.11 7.29
CA ALA A 269 0.08 -8.79 8.09
C ALA A 269 1.47 -8.65 7.46
N GLY A 270 1.60 -8.76 6.13
CA GLY A 270 2.87 -8.55 5.42
C GLY A 270 3.41 -7.13 5.58
N VAL A 271 2.56 -6.12 5.48
CA VAL A 271 2.92 -4.71 5.75
C VAL A 271 3.34 -4.53 7.21
N ALA A 272 2.56 -5.02 8.17
CA ALA A 272 2.88 -4.93 9.60
C ALA A 272 4.20 -5.66 9.94
N GLY A 273 4.40 -6.85 9.38
CA GLY A 273 5.65 -7.59 9.50
C GLY A 273 6.82 -6.81 8.93
N THR A 274 6.65 -6.14 7.80
CA THR A 274 7.70 -5.31 7.18
C THR A 274 8.12 -4.14 8.06
N LEU A 275 7.15 -3.45 8.68
CA LEU A 275 7.45 -2.41 9.67
C LEU A 275 8.24 -3.01 10.84
N ALA A 276 7.74 -4.11 11.42
CA ALA A 276 8.42 -4.79 12.52
C ALA A 276 9.85 -5.23 12.17
N GLY A 277 10.08 -5.78 10.98
CA GLY A 277 11.40 -6.18 10.50
C GLY A 277 12.33 -4.99 10.24
N SER A 278 11.80 -3.88 9.71
CA SER A 278 12.59 -2.68 9.39
C SER A 278 13.12 -2.01 10.67
N PHE A 279 12.24 -1.80 11.66
CA PHE A 279 12.63 -1.19 12.93
C PHE A 279 13.31 -2.18 13.87
N GLY A 280 12.87 -3.44 13.90
CA GLY A 280 13.46 -4.50 14.71
C GLY A 280 14.89 -4.82 14.29
N GLY A 281 15.16 -4.87 12.99
CA GLY A 281 16.52 -5.00 12.51
C GLY A 281 17.39 -3.78 12.89
N LEU A 282 16.84 -2.55 12.82
CA LEU A 282 17.59 -1.36 13.23
C LEU A 282 17.98 -1.45 14.72
N ALA A 283 17.06 -1.89 15.58
CA ALA A 283 17.33 -2.14 16.98
C ALA A 283 18.38 -3.25 17.18
N TRP A 284 18.29 -4.35 16.43
CA TRP A 284 19.28 -5.43 16.42
C TRP A 284 20.68 -4.92 16.09
N ARG A 285 20.82 -4.15 15.00
CA ARG A 285 22.12 -3.60 14.56
C ARG A 285 22.76 -2.70 15.61
N ARG A 286 21.95 -1.86 16.27
CA ARG A 286 22.42 -0.99 17.37
C ARG A 286 22.92 -1.81 18.56
N TRP A 287 22.12 -2.78 19.00
CA TRP A 287 22.46 -3.63 20.15
C TRP A 287 23.66 -4.56 19.88
N ALA A 288 23.74 -5.13 18.68
CA ALA A 288 24.78 -6.08 18.31
C ALA A 288 26.12 -5.41 18.03
N GLY A 289 26.12 -4.16 17.51
CA GLY A 289 27.35 -3.41 17.24
C GLY A 289 28.21 -3.16 18.49
N GLU A 290 27.60 -3.13 19.67
CA GLU A 290 28.32 -3.04 20.96
C GLU A 290 28.97 -4.38 21.40
N ARG A 291 28.58 -5.50 20.80
CA ARG A 291 28.87 -6.86 21.30
C ARG A 291 29.64 -7.73 20.33
N MET A 292 29.58 -7.43 19.03
CA MET A 292 30.24 -8.22 18.00
C MET A 292 30.58 -7.36 16.78
N PRO A 293 31.52 -7.81 15.93
CA PRO A 293 31.82 -7.12 14.69
C PRO A 293 30.58 -6.96 13.81
N ASP A 294 30.46 -5.80 13.16
CA ASP A 294 29.31 -5.44 12.32
C ASP A 294 29.01 -6.47 11.23
N THR A 295 30.04 -7.07 10.64
CA THR A 295 29.88 -8.11 9.61
C THR A 295 29.19 -9.36 10.16
N ARG A 296 29.54 -9.78 11.37
CA ARG A 296 28.92 -10.94 12.04
C ARG A 296 27.46 -10.67 12.36
N ALA A 297 27.15 -9.49 12.92
CA ALA A 297 25.77 -9.11 13.22
C ALA A 297 24.88 -9.04 11.96
N ALA A 298 25.46 -8.64 10.82
CA ALA A 298 24.75 -8.55 9.53
C ALA A 298 24.46 -9.94 8.96
N LEU A 299 25.45 -10.84 9.00
CA LEU A 299 25.28 -12.22 8.54
C LEU A 299 24.24 -12.98 9.35
N LEU A 300 24.14 -12.75 10.67
CA LEU A 300 23.11 -13.33 11.53
C LEU A 300 21.71 -12.82 11.17
N GLU A 301 21.56 -11.51 10.98
CA GLU A 301 20.30 -10.89 10.54
C GLU A 301 19.85 -11.46 9.19
N ASP A 302 20.76 -11.56 8.22
CA ASP A 302 20.49 -12.14 6.91
C ASP A 302 20.09 -13.61 6.99
N GLY A 303 20.76 -14.39 7.83
CA GLY A 303 20.42 -15.79 8.07
C GLY A 303 19.01 -15.95 8.64
N VAL A 304 18.62 -15.12 9.61
CA VAL A 304 17.27 -15.10 10.18
C VAL A 304 16.25 -14.68 9.12
N ALA A 305 16.52 -13.64 8.35
CA ALA A 305 15.62 -13.16 7.30
C ALA A 305 15.38 -14.23 6.21
N LEU A 306 16.44 -14.91 5.77
CA LEU A 306 16.35 -16.03 4.82
C LEU A 306 15.55 -17.21 5.38
N ALA A 307 15.78 -17.58 6.65
CA ALA A 307 15.05 -18.65 7.31
C ALA A 307 13.55 -18.33 7.42
N LEU A 308 13.21 -17.11 7.83
CA LEU A 308 11.82 -16.64 7.91
C LEU A 308 11.13 -16.64 6.55
N ALA A 309 11.81 -16.13 5.51
CA ALA A 309 11.29 -16.13 4.16
C ALA A 309 11.07 -17.56 3.64
N ALA A 310 12.00 -18.47 3.90
CA ALA A 310 11.84 -19.89 3.56
C ALA A 310 10.64 -20.50 4.29
N LEU A 311 10.55 -20.37 5.62
CA LEU A 311 9.44 -20.89 6.42
C LEU A 311 8.07 -20.34 5.96
N ALA A 312 8.02 -19.05 5.61
CA ALA A 312 6.82 -18.43 5.09
C ALA A 312 6.43 -18.98 3.70
N CYS A 313 7.40 -19.27 2.84
CA CYS A 313 7.19 -19.60 1.43
C CYS A 313 7.23 -21.09 1.10
N LEU A 314 7.65 -21.97 2.03
CA LEU A 314 7.72 -23.42 1.82
C LEU A 314 6.35 -23.99 1.40
N PRO A 315 6.29 -24.77 0.30
CA PRO A 315 5.05 -25.39 -0.14
C PRO A 315 4.67 -26.55 0.78
N GLY A 316 3.56 -26.41 1.50
CA GLY A 316 2.85 -27.55 2.10
C GLY A 316 2.79 -27.58 3.62
N ARG A 317 1.64 -27.17 4.17
CA ARG A 317 1.05 -27.76 5.38
C ARG A 317 -0.43 -28.16 5.21
N ASN A 318 -0.93 -28.17 3.97
CA ASN A 318 -2.28 -28.66 3.65
C ASN A 318 -2.18 -29.89 2.73
N ARG A 319 -1.71 -31.02 3.27
CA ARG A 319 -2.18 -32.32 2.76
C ARG A 319 -3.54 -32.55 3.41
N ARG A 320 -4.64 -32.34 2.68
CA ARG A 320 -5.85 -33.11 3.00
C ARG A 320 -5.66 -34.48 2.34
N PRO A 321 -5.86 -35.60 3.05
CA PRO A 321 -6.04 -36.88 2.36
C PRO A 321 -7.27 -36.74 1.46
N LEU A 322 -7.13 -37.10 0.19
CA LEU A 322 -8.27 -37.33 -0.67
C LEU A 322 -9.04 -38.50 -0.06
N LEU A 323 -10.10 -38.22 0.70
CA LEU A 323 -11.12 -39.23 0.98
C LEU A 323 -11.88 -39.41 -0.33
N ALA A 324 -11.48 -40.44 -1.08
CA ALA A 324 -12.31 -40.99 -2.13
C ALA A 324 -13.56 -41.56 -1.45
N VAL A 325 -14.68 -40.86 -1.58
CA VAL A 325 -15.99 -41.46 -1.34
C VAL A 325 -16.19 -42.43 -2.49
N VAL A 326 -15.95 -43.71 -2.23
CA VAL A 326 -16.40 -44.79 -3.11
C VAL A 326 -17.90 -44.91 -2.89
N PRO A 327 -18.75 -44.71 -3.91
CA PRO A 327 -20.17 -45.01 -3.78
C PRO A 327 -20.35 -46.52 -3.60
N ALA A 328 -21.09 -46.90 -2.57
CA ALA A 328 -21.60 -48.26 -2.38
C ALA A 328 -22.78 -48.52 -3.33
#